data_AF-A0A969Y898-F1
#
_entry.id   AF-A0A969Y898-F1
#
_cell.length_a   1.000
_cell.length_b   1.000
_cell.length_c   1.000
_cell.angle_alpha   90.00
_cell.angle_beta   90.00
_cell.angle_gamma   90.00
#
_symmetry.space_group_name_H-M   'P 1'
#
loop_
_entity.id
_entity.type
_entity.pdbx_description
1 polymer ?
#
loop_
_entity_poly.entity_id
_entity_poly.type
_entity_poly.pdbx_seq_one_letter_code
_entity_poly.pdbx_strand_id
1 'polypeptide(L)'
;MKSIWHLGLRTLYSGARLLAVTSLFCAIETSLGVVFQWYPDQIAEPAHIFNGWPTVWNPLVGVNDGRGDVGTPALDFVGDSSNPGGYWAADSSFVFFRVRVGYSGSATPQKTTAMNGVVHVLINNDADNLPDWGFTFDLNGGDYTQHGLELTFLPSGSYPTWGDIRMDDNDGKSGQKALGDFDGIGLNPGNYSYQGHGFIRTITEAGLVGGQQTMFIDFAASKSFLSSVANNSVGQSKLDPDSQTWKVQFASIISANDHSALNYDIAGGQSLLGTIGSGSWSSGFVPVPEPQEIAFASGVCLGFFAFYKRASIRRLQR
;
A
#
# COMPACT_ATOMS: atom_id res chain seq x y z
N MET A 1 -47.98 -20.19 50.91
CA MET A 1 -49.18 -19.33 51.03
C MET A 1 -48.74 -17.91 50.70
N LYS A 2 -49.16 -17.40 49.54
CA LYS A 2 -50.04 -16.21 49.38
C LYS A 2 -49.41 -14.94 50.01
N SER A 3 -48.87 -13.95 49.28
CA SER A 3 -49.53 -13.09 48.26
C SER A 3 -50.80 -12.45 48.88
N ILE A 4 -51.13 -11.17 48.85
CA ILE A 4 -51.02 -10.13 47.83
C ILE A 4 -51.71 -8.88 48.47
N TRP A 5 -51.12 -7.69 48.27
CA TRP A 5 -51.72 -6.37 47.95
C TRP A 5 -52.91 -5.76 48.72
N HIS A 6 -52.86 -4.44 48.89
CA HIS A 6 -53.85 -3.37 48.58
C HIS A 6 -53.22 -2.03 49.08
N LEU A 7 -53.40 -0.83 48.53
CA LEU A 7 -54.00 -0.26 47.33
C LEU A 7 -53.62 1.24 47.40
N GLY A 8 -53.32 1.91 46.29
CA GLY A 8 -52.98 3.34 46.32
C GLY A 8 -52.94 3.99 44.94
N LEU A 9 -54.10 4.02 44.28
CA LEU A 9 -54.35 4.71 43.02
C LEU A 9 -54.19 6.24 43.17
N ARG A 10 -53.50 6.92 42.24
CA ARG A 10 -54.00 8.16 41.61
C ARG A 10 -53.16 8.58 40.40
N THR A 11 -53.85 8.62 39.28
CA THR A 11 -53.51 9.15 37.96
C THR A 11 -53.46 10.68 37.95
N LEU A 12 -52.55 11.30 37.18
CA LEU A 12 -52.86 12.36 36.19
C LEU A 12 -51.58 12.94 35.51
N TYR A 13 -51.47 12.65 34.22
CA TYR A 13 -50.95 13.45 33.11
C TYR A 13 -50.06 14.68 33.38
N SER A 14 -48.84 14.69 32.81
CA SER A 14 -48.42 15.63 31.73
C SER A 14 -46.90 15.51 31.45
N GLY A 15 -46.51 15.60 30.17
CA GLY A 15 -45.16 16.05 29.81
C GLY A 15 -44.14 15.01 29.31
N ALA A 16 -44.53 14.04 28.48
CA ALA A 16 -43.57 13.32 27.66
C ALA A 16 -43.10 14.20 26.48
N ARG A 17 -41.97 14.87 26.64
CA ARG A 17 -41.12 15.38 25.54
C ARG A 17 -39.67 15.06 25.85
N LEU A 18 -39.34 13.77 25.76
CA LEU A 18 -37.96 13.34 25.55
C LEU A 18 -37.70 13.53 24.06
N LEU A 19 -36.81 14.47 23.70
CA LEU A 19 -36.32 14.63 22.33
C LEU A 19 -35.61 13.33 21.92
N ALA A 20 -36.34 12.43 21.29
CA ALA A 20 -35.75 11.41 20.44
C ALA A 20 -35.41 12.10 19.13
N VAL A 21 -34.14 12.52 18.98
CA VAL A 21 -33.57 12.80 17.67
C VAL A 21 -33.62 11.49 16.91
N THR A 22 -34.66 11.37 16.07
CA THR A 22 -34.85 10.27 15.14
C THR A 22 -33.84 10.52 14.02
N SER A 23 -32.63 9.96 14.16
CA SER A 23 -31.72 9.78 13.04
C SER A 23 -32.37 8.80 12.09
N LEU A 24 -33.02 9.35 11.07
CA LEU A 24 -33.39 8.69 9.84
C LEU A 24 -32.08 8.21 9.17
N PHE A 25 -31.62 7.03 9.54
CA PHE A 25 -30.58 6.33 8.80
C PHE A 25 -31.19 5.94 7.46
N CYS A 26 -30.89 6.73 6.43
CA CYS A 26 -30.94 6.29 5.05
C CYS A 26 -29.99 5.09 4.94
N ALA A 27 -30.56 3.91 4.74
CA ALA A 27 -29.81 2.73 4.34
C ALA A 27 -29.26 2.99 2.94
N ILE A 28 -28.03 3.49 2.88
CA ILE A 28 -27.19 3.42 1.69
C ILE A 28 -26.48 2.07 1.79
N GLU A 29 -26.93 1.10 1.00
CA GLU A 29 -26.11 -0.06 0.67
C GLU A 29 -24.93 0.42 -0.18
N THR A 30 -23.83 0.80 0.47
CA THR A 30 -22.51 0.80 -0.16
C THR A 30 -21.81 -0.49 0.22
N SER A 31 -21.71 -1.40 -0.74
CA SER A 31 -20.65 -2.41 -0.78
C SER A 31 -19.30 -1.69 -0.93
N LEU A 32 -18.73 -1.17 0.15
CA LEU A 32 -17.37 -0.63 0.17
C LEU A 32 -16.70 -0.98 1.50
N GLY A 33 -15.50 -1.54 1.38
CA GLY A 33 -14.74 -2.19 2.44
C GLY A 33 -14.58 -1.38 3.71
N VAL A 34 -14.49 -2.11 4.81
CA VAL A 34 -14.17 -1.59 6.13
C VAL A 34 -12.86 -0.81 6.08
N VAL A 35 -12.93 0.47 6.42
CA VAL A 35 -11.76 1.28 6.78
C VAL A 35 -11.40 0.90 8.21
N PHE A 36 -10.29 0.18 8.40
CA PHE A 36 -9.75 -0.02 9.74
C PHE A 36 -8.96 1.21 10.19
N GLN A 37 -9.37 1.68 11.36
CA GLN A 37 -8.83 2.76 12.16
C GLN A 37 -7.37 2.48 12.54
N TRP A 38 -6.48 3.42 12.20
CA TRP A 38 -5.10 3.42 12.64
C TRP A 38 -5.03 3.72 14.14
N TYR A 39 -4.16 3.00 14.86
CA TYR A 39 -4.05 3.01 16.32
C TYR A 39 -3.87 4.42 16.90
N PRO A 40 -4.77 4.92 17.76
CA PRO A 40 -4.61 6.22 18.41
C PRO A 40 -3.69 6.21 19.64
N ASP A 41 -3.13 5.08 20.05
CA ASP A 41 -2.37 5.03 21.30
C ASP A 41 -0.86 4.94 21.03
N GLN A 42 -0.26 6.14 20.93
CA GLN A 42 1.14 6.49 21.26
C GLN A 42 2.11 7.00 20.18
N ILE A 43 1.66 7.42 19.00
CA ILE A 43 2.42 8.47 18.27
C ILE A 43 1.43 9.48 17.70
N ALA A 44 1.57 10.74 18.15
CA ALA A 44 0.78 11.88 17.71
C ALA A 44 1.20 12.36 16.30
N GLU A 45 1.28 11.46 15.33
CA GLU A 45 1.30 11.86 13.93
C GLU A 45 -0.13 11.76 13.39
N PRO A 46 -0.69 12.81 12.76
CA PRO A 46 -1.89 12.63 11.97
C PRO A 46 -1.55 11.65 10.85
N ALA A 47 -2.01 10.41 10.98
CA ALA A 47 -1.94 9.43 9.91
C ALA A 47 -2.46 10.09 8.63
N HIS A 48 -1.57 10.42 7.71
CA HIS A 48 -1.94 11.05 6.46
C HIS A 48 -2.73 10.01 5.66
N ILE A 49 -4.05 10.20 5.61
CA ILE A 49 -4.93 9.30 4.88
C ILE A 49 -4.65 9.47 3.39
N PHE A 50 -3.95 8.52 2.81
CA PHE A 50 -3.82 8.42 1.36
C PHE A 50 -5.13 7.89 0.78
N ASN A 51 -5.85 8.73 0.04
CA ASN A 51 -7.11 8.38 -0.59
C ASN A 51 -6.95 7.94 -2.06
N GLY A 52 -5.73 7.97 -2.61
CA GLY A 52 -5.44 7.66 -4.01
C GLY A 52 -5.24 6.18 -4.32
N TRP A 53 -5.76 5.27 -3.50
CA TRP A 53 -5.52 3.84 -3.71
C TRP A 53 -6.23 3.31 -4.97
N PRO A 54 -5.61 2.38 -5.72
CA PRO A 54 -6.21 1.79 -6.91
C PRO A 54 -7.49 1.01 -6.59
N THR A 55 -8.48 1.12 -7.47
CA THR A 55 -9.68 0.27 -7.49
C THR A 55 -9.52 -0.93 -8.41
N VAL A 56 -8.62 -0.85 -9.40
CA VAL A 56 -8.28 -1.92 -10.35
C VAL A 56 -6.85 -2.37 -10.10
N TRP A 57 -6.66 -3.69 -9.99
CA TRP A 57 -5.40 -4.32 -9.66
C TRP A 57 -5.05 -5.39 -10.69
N ASN A 58 -3.84 -5.34 -11.22
CA ASN A 58 -3.32 -6.34 -12.15
C ASN A 58 -2.58 -7.43 -11.38
N PRO A 59 -2.85 -8.72 -11.60
CA PRO A 59 -2.17 -9.78 -10.88
C PRO A 59 -0.69 -9.86 -11.26
N LEU A 60 0.16 -10.09 -10.27
CA LEU A 60 1.56 -10.50 -10.46
C LEU A 60 1.58 -12.02 -10.60
N VAL A 61 1.67 -12.51 -11.83
CA VAL A 61 1.76 -13.95 -12.11
C VAL A 61 3.17 -14.43 -11.75
N GLY A 62 3.28 -15.53 -11.01
CA GLY A 62 4.58 -16.12 -10.61
C GLY A 62 4.91 -15.98 -9.13
N VAL A 63 4.19 -15.13 -8.38
CA VAL A 63 4.35 -14.95 -6.92
C VAL A 63 3.19 -15.61 -6.14
N ASN A 64 2.51 -16.56 -6.75
CA ASN A 64 1.44 -17.30 -6.09
C ASN A 64 2.02 -18.40 -5.24
N ASP A 65 1.83 -18.32 -3.93
CA ASP A 65 2.26 -19.38 -3.02
C ASP A 65 1.15 -20.34 -2.63
N GLY A 66 1.49 -21.63 -2.65
CA GLY A 66 0.60 -22.66 -2.15
C GLY A 66 0.37 -22.44 -0.65
N ARG A 67 -0.89 -22.43 -0.22
CA ARG A 67 -1.25 -22.21 1.18
C ARG A 67 -0.43 -23.07 2.16
N GLY A 68 0.13 -22.45 3.20
CA GLY A 68 0.58 -23.11 4.42
C GLY A 68 1.88 -23.89 4.26
N ASP A 69 2.73 -23.44 3.34
CA ASP A 69 4.10 -23.90 3.20
C ASP A 69 5.01 -23.38 4.33
N VAL A 70 4.62 -22.30 5.01
CA VAL A 70 5.25 -21.82 6.26
C VAL A 70 4.32 -21.80 7.48
N GLY A 71 4.90 -21.94 8.68
CA GLY A 71 4.16 -22.15 9.92
C GLY A 71 3.79 -20.85 10.66
N THR A 72 2.51 -20.65 10.94
CA THR A 72 1.96 -19.52 11.73
C THR A 72 2.59 -19.44 13.13
N PRO A 73 2.76 -18.26 13.76
CA PRO A 73 1.94 -17.05 13.64
C PRO A 73 2.46 -15.91 12.73
N ALA A 74 3.51 -16.14 11.94
CA ALA A 74 4.08 -15.09 11.08
C ALA A 74 3.40 -14.96 9.71
N LEU A 75 3.85 -13.95 8.94
CA LEU A 75 3.31 -13.57 7.64
C LEU A 75 3.71 -14.60 6.58
N ASP A 76 2.72 -15.40 6.21
CA ASP A 76 2.75 -16.45 5.19
C ASP A 76 2.24 -15.86 3.88
N PHE A 77 3.05 -15.76 2.82
CA PHE A 77 2.57 -15.33 1.51
C PHE A 77 1.66 -16.41 0.96
N VAL A 78 0.50 -16.03 0.44
CA VAL A 78 -0.46 -17.03 -0.06
C VAL A 78 -1.09 -16.56 -1.34
N GLY A 79 -1.36 -17.47 -2.27
CA GLY A 79 -2.09 -17.14 -3.49
C GLY A 79 -2.27 -18.32 -4.43
N ASP A 80 -3.27 -18.21 -5.30
CA ASP A 80 -3.52 -19.18 -6.36
C ASP A 80 -3.96 -18.47 -7.65
N SER A 81 -4.27 -19.23 -8.70
CA SER A 81 -4.68 -18.65 -9.98
C SER A 81 -6.00 -17.89 -9.94
N SER A 82 -6.85 -18.15 -8.94
CA SER A 82 -8.14 -17.46 -8.72
C SER A 82 -8.00 -16.31 -7.72
N ASN A 83 -7.08 -16.42 -6.77
CA ASN A 83 -6.75 -15.44 -5.75
C ASN A 83 -5.25 -15.17 -5.76
N PRO A 84 -4.72 -14.39 -6.71
CA PRO A 84 -3.30 -14.12 -6.81
C PRO A 84 -2.69 -13.63 -5.50
N GLY A 85 -1.43 -14.04 -5.26
CA GLY A 85 -0.63 -13.68 -4.10
C GLY A 85 -0.09 -12.26 -4.16
N GLY A 86 0.05 -11.72 -5.38
CA GLY A 86 0.50 -10.37 -5.63
C GLY A 86 -0.33 -9.65 -6.68
N TYR A 87 -0.39 -8.33 -6.54
CA TYR A 87 -0.95 -7.44 -7.54
C TYR A 87 -0.12 -6.18 -7.63
N TRP A 88 -0.28 -5.49 -8.76
CA TRP A 88 0.28 -4.17 -8.98
C TRP A 88 -0.76 -3.25 -9.62
N ALA A 89 -0.55 -1.96 -9.46
CA ALA A 89 -1.22 -0.91 -10.23
C ALA A 89 -0.28 0.29 -10.35
N ALA A 90 -0.61 1.24 -11.20
CA ALA A 90 0.12 2.51 -11.29
C ALA A 90 -0.82 3.61 -11.78
N ASP A 91 -0.52 4.84 -11.37
CA ASP A 91 -1.09 6.06 -11.94
C ASP A 91 0.05 7.03 -12.34
N SER A 92 -0.27 8.30 -12.60
CA SER A 92 0.73 9.31 -12.97
C SER A 92 1.70 9.69 -11.84
N SER A 93 1.44 9.30 -10.61
CA SER A 93 2.17 9.77 -9.43
C SER A 93 2.78 8.63 -8.61
N PHE A 94 2.14 7.45 -8.60
CA PHE A 94 2.52 6.32 -7.77
C PHE A 94 2.57 5.02 -8.55
N VAL A 95 3.46 4.13 -8.11
CA VAL A 95 3.36 2.69 -8.34
C VAL A 95 2.83 2.04 -7.07
N PHE A 96 1.98 1.03 -7.24
CA PHE A 96 1.30 0.34 -6.15
C PHE A 96 1.58 -1.15 -6.19
N PHE A 97 1.76 -1.74 -5.03
CA PHE A 97 1.83 -3.19 -4.85
C PHE A 97 0.84 -3.62 -3.80
N ARG A 98 0.23 -4.78 -4.01
CA ARG A 98 -0.64 -5.43 -3.05
C ARG A 98 -0.13 -6.83 -2.82
N VAL A 99 0.21 -7.12 -1.58
CA VAL A 99 0.73 -8.41 -1.13
C VAL A 99 -0.35 -9.11 -0.35
N ARG A 100 -0.70 -10.33 -0.75
CA ARG A 100 -1.63 -11.19 -0.01
C ARG A 100 -0.84 -12.04 0.96
N VAL A 101 -1.25 -11.98 2.23
CA VAL A 101 -0.67 -12.79 3.29
C VAL A 101 -1.77 -13.55 4.01
N GLY A 102 -1.49 -14.81 4.29
CA GLY A 102 -2.19 -15.64 5.24
C GLY A 102 -1.89 -15.16 6.66
N TYR A 103 -2.92 -15.15 7.49
CA TYR A 103 -2.79 -14.77 8.89
C TYR A 103 -3.68 -15.66 9.76
N SER A 104 -3.18 -16.06 10.92
CA SER A 104 -3.89 -16.96 11.85
C SER A 104 -4.55 -16.28 13.04
N GLY A 105 -4.38 -14.96 13.20
CA GLY A 105 -4.99 -14.21 14.29
C GLY A 105 -6.37 -13.63 13.94
N SER A 106 -6.93 -12.85 14.87
CA SER A 106 -8.22 -12.18 14.67
C SER A 106 -8.13 -11.19 13.50
N ALA A 107 -9.21 -10.99 12.74
CA ALA A 107 -9.28 -10.15 11.55
C ALA A 107 -8.88 -8.67 11.73
N THR A 108 -8.39 -8.26 12.90
CA THR A 108 -7.69 -7.00 13.12
C THR A 108 -6.21 -7.33 13.38
N PRO A 109 -5.28 -6.93 12.50
CA PRO A 109 -3.84 -6.93 12.71
C PRO A 109 -3.52 -6.14 13.97
N GLN A 110 -3.65 -6.80 15.11
CA GLN A 110 -3.06 -6.31 16.33
C GLN A 110 -1.58 -6.51 16.17
N LYS A 111 -0.82 -5.43 16.38
CA LYS A 111 0.60 -5.43 16.69
C LYS A 111 0.80 -6.35 17.88
N THR A 112 0.81 -7.62 17.55
CA THR A 112 1.02 -8.74 18.44
C THR A 112 2.41 -9.22 18.09
N THR A 113 3.03 -9.92 19.01
CA THR A 113 4.28 -10.65 18.77
C THR A 113 4.22 -11.58 17.55
N ALA A 114 3.03 -11.84 17.00
CA ALA A 114 2.78 -12.57 15.76
C ALA A 114 3.23 -11.82 14.47
N MET A 115 3.21 -10.48 14.45
CA MET A 115 3.64 -9.66 13.30
C MET A 115 5.00 -9.00 13.53
N ASN A 116 5.87 -9.63 14.32
CA ASN A 116 7.23 -9.14 14.53
C ASN A 116 8.10 -9.59 13.34
N GLY A 117 8.27 -8.73 12.34
CA GLY A 117 8.99 -9.09 11.13
C GLY A 117 8.98 -8.00 10.07
N VAL A 118 9.34 -8.38 8.86
CA VAL A 118 9.50 -7.49 7.70
C VAL A 118 8.79 -8.08 6.50
N VAL A 119 8.18 -7.24 5.68
CA VAL A 119 7.73 -7.60 4.34
C VAL A 119 8.47 -6.75 3.32
N HIS A 120 9.10 -7.41 2.36
CA HIS A 120 9.73 -6.78 1.22
C HIS A 120 8.92 -7.01 -0.05
N VAL A 121 8.74 -5.93 -0.83
CA VAL A 121 8.49 -6.00 -2.27
C VAL A 121 9.83 -5.81 -2.96
N LEU A 122 10.44 -6.91 -3.37
CA LEU A 122 11.73 -6.96 -4.03
C LEU A 122 11.57 -6.69 -5.53
N ILE A 123 12.43 -5.82 -6.06
CA ILE A 123 12.43 -5.37 -7.44
C ILE A 123 13.78 -5.75 -8.05
N ASN A 124 13.75 -6.56 -9.10
CA ASN A 124 14.84 -6.66 -10.08
C ASN A 124 14.44 -5.77 -11.27
N ASN A 125 15.11 -4.63 -11.42
CA ASN A 125 14.88 -3.68 -12.51
C ASN A 125 15.97 -3.77 -13.59
N ASP A 126 16.85 -4.75 -13.50
CA ASP A 126 17.80 -5.10 -14.54
C ASP A 126 17.63 -6.56 -15.05
N ALA A 127 18.68 -7.18 -15.59
CA ALA A 127 18.61 -8.54 -16.13
C ALA A 127 19.46 -9.57 -15.36
N ASP A 128 19.98 -9.23 -14.18
CA ASP A 128 20.92 -10.09 -13.44
C ASP A 128 20.23 -11.17 -12.58
N ASN A 129 18.91 -11.04 -12.35
CA ASN A 129 18.06 -11.90 -11.52
C ASN A 129 18.34 -11.80 -10.02
N LEU A 130 18.93 -10.72 -9.53
CA LEU A 130 19.02 -10.36 -8.13
C LEU A 130 18.09 -9.17 -7.84
N PRO A 131 17.55 -9.03 -6.62
CA PRO A 131 16.87 -7.79 -6.27
C PRO A 131 17.88 -6.63 -6.31
N ASP A 132 17.53 -5.55 -6.99
CA ASP A 132 18.26 -4.29 -6.93
C ASP A 132 17.72 -3.44 -5.76
N TRP A 133 16.40 -3.43 -5.61
CA TRP A 133 15.65 -2.56 -4.69
C TRP A 133 14.60 -3.33 -3.90
N GLY A 134 14.22 -2.79 -2.74
CA GLY A 134 13.16 -3.31 -1.89
C GLY A 134 12.25 -2.19 -1.38
N PHE A 135 10.93 -2.35 -1.51
CA PHE A 135 9.98 -1.58 -0.71
C PHE A 135 9.69 -2.37 0.55
N THR A 136 10.12 -1.82 1.66
CA THR A 136 10.21 -2.55 2.91
C THR A 136 9.21 -2.03 3.89
N PHE A 137 8.45 -2.92 4.51
CA PHE A 137 7.69 -2.60 5.71
C PHE A 137 8.29 -3.33 6.91
N ASP A 138 9.11 -2.62 7.68
CA ASP A 138 9.67 -3.11 8.93
C ASP A 138 8.67 -2.90 10.08
N LEU A 139 8.19 -4.01 10.65
CA LEU A 139 7.29 -4.05 11.81
C LEU A 139 8.03 -4.41 13.10
N ASN A 140 9.34 -4.65 13.03
CA ASN A 140 10.15 -5.07 14.17
C ASN A 140 10.19 -3.98 15.25
N GLY A 141 10.29 -4.40 16.52
CA GLY A 141 10.54 -3.51 17.67
C GLY A 141 9.41 -2.53 18.04
N GLY A 142 8.52 -2.21 17.11
CA GLY A 142 7.35 -1.38 17.35
C GLY A 142 7.62 0.11 17.57
N ASP A 143 8.86 0.57 17.35
CA ASP A 143 9.23 1.97 17.36
C ASP A 143 9.20 2.53 15.93
N TYR A 144 8.14 3.25 15.57
CA TYR A 144 8.00 3.80 14.21
C TYR A 144 8.97 4.95 13.91
N THR A 145 9.73 5.40 14.90
CA THR A 145 10.84 6.34 14.68
C THR A 145 12.10 5.64 14.19
N GLN A 146 12.15 4.31 14.31
CA GLN A 146 13.28 3.47 13.89
C GLN A 146 12.91 2.46 12.80
N HIS A 147 11.63 2.10 12.69
CA HIS A 147 11.12 1.08 11.77
C HIS A 147 9.92 1.60 10.98
N GLY A 148 9.75 1.19 9.73
CA GLY A 148 8.51 1.46 9.00
C GLY A 148 8.64 1.26 7.51
N LEU A 149 8.17 2.23 6.73
CA LEU A 149 8.23 2.14 5.27
C LEU A 149 9.56 2.68 4.76
N GLU A 150 10.41 1.79 4.25
CA GLU A 150 11.76 2.09 3.80
C GLU A 150 11.96 1.72 2.33
N LEU A 151 12.88 2.45 1.68
CA LEU A 151 13.44 2.06 0.39
C LEU A 151 14.82 1.47 0.66
N THR A 152 14.98 0.19 0.36
CA THR A 152 16.24 -0.53 0.59
C THR A 152 16.85 -0.95 -0.75
N PHE A 153 18.14 -1.23 -0.76
CA PHE A 153 18.86 -1.75 -1.93
C PHE A 153 19.70 -2.98 -1.55
N LEU A 154 20.04 -3.80 -2.55
CA LEU A 154 20.94 -4.93 -2.34
C LEU A 154 22.40 -4.46 -2.42
N PRO A 155 23.20 -4.57 -1.34
CA PRO A 155 24.61 -4.20 -1.39
C PRO A 155 25.38 -5.04 -2.42
N SER A 156 26.52 -4.55 -2.89
CA SER A 156 27.37 -5.36 -3.78
C SER A 156 27.90 -6.59 -3.05
N GLY A 157 27.64 -7.78 -3.60
CA GLY A 157 27.99 -9.04 -2.96
C GLY A 157 27.73 -10.26 -3.84
N SER A 158 27.88 -11.44 -3.26
CA SER A 158 27.54 -12.72 -3.88
C SER A 158 26.39 -13.34 -3.10
N TYR A 159 25.25 -13.51 -3.77
CA TYR A 159 24.00 -13.99 -3.17
C TYR A 159 23.52 -15.25 -3.89
N PRO A 160 24.11 -16.43 -3.59
CA PRO A 160 23.81 -17.64 -4.32
C PRO A 160 22.40 -18.17 -4.06
N THR A 161 21.79 -17.80 -2.92
CA THR A 161 20.44 -18.20 -2.54
C THR A 161 19.64 -17.01 -2.03
N TRP A 162 18.32 -17.17 -1.98
CA TRP A 162 17.45 -16.15 -1.42
C TRP A 162 17.74 -15.86 0.05
N GLY A 163 18.08 -16.87 0.85
CA GLY A 163 18.42 -16.72 2.27
C GLY A 163 19.74 -16.00 2.52
N ASP A 164 20.51 -15.70 1.47
CA ASP A 164 21.71 -14.84 1.57
C ASP A 164 21.38 -13.36 1.34
N ILE A 165 20.21 -13.06 0.76
CA ILE A 165 19.79 -11.69 0.45
C ILE A 165 19.59 -10.92 1.75
N ARG A 166 20.28 -9.78 1.83
CA ARG A 166 20.14 -8.75 2.85
C ARG A 166 20.06 -7.42 2.14
N MET A 167 19.07 -6.62 2.50
CA MET A 167 18.92 -5.27 1.96
C MET A 167 19.48 -4.27 2.97
N ASP A 168 20.09 -3.19 2.49
CA ASP A 168 20.48 -2.06 3.33
C ASP A 168 19.61 -0.83 2.98
N ASP A 169 19.37 0.03 3.95
CA ASP A 169 18.67 1.30 3.77
C ASP A 169 19.36 2.15 2.71
N ASN A 170 18.57 2.77 1.84
CA ASN A 170 19.07 3.63 0.79
C ASN A 170 19.92 4.81 1.29
N ASP A 171 19.71 5.25 2.52
CA ASP A 171 20.48 6.32 3.13
C ASP A 171 21.78 5.84 3.83
N GLY A 172 22.01 4.52 3.87
CA GLY A 172 23.14 3.86 4.51
C GLY A 172 23.07 3.78 6.05
N LYS A 173 21.94 4.10 6.68
CA LYS A 173 21.81 4.14 8.14
C LYS A 173 20.96 3.00 8.70
N SER A 174 21.62 1.87 8.91
CA SER A 174 20.98 0.68 9.47
C SER A 174 20.18 0.92 10.77
N GLY A 175 18.90 0.58 10.73
CA GLY A 175 17.99 0.57 11.88
C GLY A 175 17.60 1.96 12.38
N GLN A 176 17.65 2.97 11.53
CA GLN A 176 17.19 4.33 11.84
C GLN A 176 16.48 4.94 10.64
N LYS A 177 15.31 5.52 10.86
CA LYS A 177 14.69 6.37 9.85
C LYS A 177 15.51 7.60 9.56
N ALA A 178 15.66 7.93 8.29
CA ALA A 178 16.13 9.24 7.88
C ALA A 178 15.39 9.81 6.67
N LEU A 179 15.83 11.00 6.28
CA LEU A 179 15.27 11.78 5.17
C LEU A 179 15.32 11.06 3.81
N GLY A 180 16.08 9.97 3.69
CA GLY A 180 16.19 9.16 2.47
C GLY A 180 15.10 8.08 2.35
N ASP A 181 14.27 7.88 3.36
CA ASP A 181 13.22 6.85 3.39
C ASP A 181 11.88 7.37 2.87
N PHE A 182 10.99 6.46 2.47
CA PHE A 182 9.67 6.81 1.91
C PHE A 182 8.80 7.64 2.85
N ASP A 183 8.87 7.32 4.14
CA ASP A 183 8.17 8.07 5.18
C ASP A 183 9.12 8.98 5.98
N GLY A 184 10.32 9.21 5.45
CA GLY A 184 11.42 9.95 6.06
C GLY A 184 10.95 11.20 6.80
N ILE A 185 10.84 11.06 8.11
CA ILE A 185 10.54 12.13 9.04
C ILE A 185 11.77 13.02 9.05
N GLY A 186 11.62 14.29 8.65
CA GLY A 186 12.66 15.28 8.91
C GLY A 186 13.03 15.25 10.39
N LEU A 187 14.31 14.99 10.69
CA LEU A 187 14.87 14.77 12.04
C LEU A 187 14.83 16.03 12.92
N ASN A 188 13.65 16.61 13.14
CA ASN A 188 13.40 17.57 14.20
C ASN A 188 12.30 16.99 15.10
N PRO A 189 12.59 16.64 16.36
CA PRO A 189 11.57 16.30 17.34
C PRO A 189 10.53 17.43 17.39
N GLY A 190 9.31 17.16 16.90
CA GLY A 190 8.21 18.12 16.84
C GLY A 190 7.98 18.86 15.51
N ASN A 191 8.69 18.51 14.43
CA ASN A 191 8.38 19.00 13.07
C ASN A 191 8.52 17.85 12.06
N TYR A 192 7.48 17.03 11.97
CA TYR A 192 7.36 15.94 11.01
C TYR A 192 6.96 16.49 9.64
N SER A 193 7.92 16.78 8.77
CA SER A 193 7.60 17.06 7.36
C SER A 193 7.53 15.72 6.59
N TYR A 194 6.38 15.07 6.68
CA TYR A 194 6.09 13.90 5.86
C TYR A 194 6.13 14.32 4.38
N GLN A 195 7.02 13.73 3.58
CA GLN A 195 7.17 14.13 2.18
C GLN A 195 6.19 13.44 1.22
N GLY A 196 5.35 12.50 1.71
CA GLY A 196 4.33 11.85 0.89
C GLY A 196 4.89 10.92 -0.19
N HIS A 197 6.11 10.40 0.00
CA HIS A 197 6.79 9.60 -1.00
C HIS A 197 6.40 8.12 -0.96
N GLY A 198 5.90 7.62 0.17
CA GLY A 198 5.30 6.30 0.19
C GLY A 198 4.28 6.11 1.29
N PHE A 199 3.31 5.24 1.03
CA PHE A 199 2.19 4.95 1.91
C PHE A 199 2.00 3.45 2.07
N ILE A 200 1.50 3.05 3.23
CA ILE A 200 1.13 1.67 3.50
C ILE A 200 -0.26 1.58 4.12
N ARG A 201 -1.01 0.54 3.77
CA ARG A 201 -2.21 0.16 4.51
C ARG A 201 -2.32 -1.36 4.60
N THR A 202 -3.07 -1.81 5.59
CA THR A 202 -3.53 -3.18 5.69
C THR A 202 -5.03 -3.24 5.43
N ILE A 203 -5.47 -4.22 4.64
CA ILE A 203 -6.88 -4.50 4.40
C ILE A 203 -7.16 -5.89 4.92
N THR A 204 -8.00 -5.96 5.93
CA THR A 204 -8.41 -7.23 6.51
C THR A 204 -9.62 -7.76 5.74
N GLU A 205 -9.88 -9.06 5.85
CA GLU A 205 -11.00 -9.72 5.16
C GLU A 205 -10.82 -9.87 3.64
N ALA A 206 -9.60 -10.19 3.18
CA ALA A 206 -9.34 -10.49 1.77
C ALA A 206 -9.91 -11.87 1.31
N GLY A 207 -10.84 -12.43 2.08
CA GLY A 207 -11.43 -13.75 1.89
C GLY A 207 -10.53 -14.88 2.40
N LEU A 208 -10.88 -16.10 1.98
CA LEU A 208 -10.14 -17.31 2.29
C LEU A 208 -9.33 -17.77 1.08
N VAL A 209 -8.06 -18.11 1.28
CA VAL A 209 -7.26 -18.88 0.31
C VAL A 209 -7.00 -20.24 0.90
N GLY A 210 -7.45 -21.28 0.19
CA GLY A 210 -7.41 -22.67 0.66
C GLY A 210 -8.08 -22.92 2.02
N GLY A 211 -8.88 -22.00 2.57
CA GLY A 211 -9.51 -22.11 3.91
C GLY A 211 -8.81 -21.32 5.04
N GLN A 212 -7.74 -20.57 4.76
CA GLN A 212 -7.07 -19.66 5.70
C GLN A 212 -7.53 -18.23 5.48
N GLN A 213 -7.72 -17.49 6.58
CA GLN A 213 -7.99 -16.07 6.52
C GLN A 213 -6.80 -15.33 5.93
N THR A 214 -7.09 -14.44 4.99
CA THR A 214 -6.08 -13.61 4.37
C THR A 214 -6.33 -12.13 4.61
N MET A 215 -5.26 -11.35 4.50
CA MET A 215 -5.27 -9.90 4.46
C MET A 215 -4.39 -9.41 3.31
N PHE A 216 -4.54 -8.14 2.96
CA PHE A 216 -3.63 -7.45 2.07
C PHE A 216 -2.75 -6.47 2.82
N ILE A 217 -1.51 -6.33 2.34
CA ILE A 217 -0.60 -5.24 2.64
C ILE A 217 -0.41 -4.48 1.33
N ASP A 218 -0.91 -3.25 1.27
CA ASP A 218 -0.79 -2.41 0.09
C ASP A 218 0.32 -1.38 0.31
N PHE A 219 1.21 -1.26 -0.67
CA PHE A 219 2.27 -0.27 -0.76
C PHE A 219 1.93 0.74 -1.86
N ALA A 220 2.26 2.01 -1.63
CA ALA A 220 2.30 3.05 -2.65
C ALA A 220 3.67 3.72 -2.60
N ALA A 221 4.32 3.89 -3.76
CA ALA A 221 5.62 4.53 -3.87
C ALA A 221 5.59 5.61 -4.97
N SER A 222 6.02 6.82 -4.61
CA SER A 222 6.02 8.01 -5.47
C SER A 222 7.02 7.86 -6.61
N LYS A 223 6.55 7.92 -7.85
CA LYS A 223 7.40 7.77 -9.04
C LYS A 223 8.49 8.84 -9.13
N SER A 224 8.16 10.07 -8.75
CA SER A 224 9.13 11.17 -8.73
C SER A 224 10.22 10.94 -7.69
N PHE A 225 9.87 10.37 -6.54
CA PHE A 225 10.84 10.01 -5.50
C PHE A 225 11.78 8.92 -6.01
N LEU A 226 11.23 7.81 -6.53
CA LEU A 226 12.02 6.69 -7.07
C LEU A 226 13.02 7.17 -8.12
N SER A 227 12.54 8.00 -9.06
CA SER A 227 13.36 8.59 -10.12
C SER A 227 14.47 9.51 -9.61
N SER A 228 14.27 10.15 -8.44
CA SER A 228 15.22 11.08 -7.84
C SER A 228 16.29 10.38 -6.99
N VAL A 229 15.87 9.37 -6.22
CA VAL A 229 16.72 8.69 -5.24
C VAL A 229 17.74 7.79 -5.92
N ALA A 230 17.35 7.09 -6.98
CA ALA A 230 18.24 6.18 -7.68
C ALA A 230 19.43 6.87 -8.39
N ASN A 231 19.49 8.21 -8.41
CA ASN A 231 20.66 8.94 -8.91
C ASN A 231 21.76 9.13 -7.85
N ASN A 232 21.48 8.82 -6.58
CA ASN A 232 22.40 9.09 -5.46
C ASN A 232 23.03 7.83 -4.84
N SER A 233 22.48 6.65 -5.14
CA SER A 233 22.92 5.38 -4.55
C SER A 233 24.01 4.79 -5.44
N VAL A 234 25.26 4.85 -4.96
CA VAL A 234 26.44 4.45 -5.74
C VAL A 234 26.33 2.98 -6.14
N GLY A 235 26.33 2.72 -7.46
CA GLY A 235 26.37 1.36 -8.01
C GLY A 235 25.02 0.69 -8.22
N GLN A 236 23.90 1.35 -7.86
CA GLN A 236 22.57 0.81 -8.14
C GLN A 236 22.03 1.28 -9.48
N SER A 237 21.24 0.41 -10.11
CA SER A 237 20.49 0.72 -11.32
C SER A 237 19.41 1.77 -11.01
N LYS A 238 19.19 2.72 -11.94
CA LYS A 238 18.13 3.74 -11.79
C LYS A 238 16.78 3.04 -11.56
N LEU A 239 15.99 3.45 -10.58
CA LEU A 239 14.64 2.94 -10.35
C LEU A 239 13.60 3.88 -10.99
N ASP A 240 13.15 3.52 -12.19
CA ASP A 240 12.26 4.34 -13.02
C ASP A 240 11.07 3.52 -13.53
N PRO A 241 9.90 3.59 -12.87
CA PRO A 241 8.73 2.78 -13.23
C PRO A 241 8.12 3.14 -14.59
N ASP A 242 8.46 4.28 -15.18
CA ASP A 242 7.87 4.72 -16.45
C ASP A 242 8.67 4.27 -17.67
N SER A 243 9.96 3.93 -17.48
CA SER A 243 10.84 3.48 -18.56
C SER A 243 11.37 2.05 -18.40
N GLN A 244 11.10 1.38 -17.28
CA GLN A 244 11.63 0.05 -16.97
C GLN A 244 10.54 -0.99 -16.73
N THR A 245 10.78 -2.20 -17.22
CA THR A 245 10.03 -3.38 -16.78
C THR A 245 10.69 -3.92 -15.51
N TRP A 246 9.90 -4.18 -14.48
CA TRP A 246 10.42 -4.71 -13.22
C TRP A 246 9.97 -6.14 -13.02
N LYS A 247 10.87 -7.02 -12.61
CA LYS A 247 10.52 -8.30 -12.02
C LYS A 247 10.31 -8.12 -10.53
N VAL A 248 9.21 -8.65 -10.01
CA VAL A 248 8.80 -8.49 -8.62
C VAL A 248 8.82 -9.83 -7.91
N GLN A 249 9.29 -9.84 -6.68
CA GLN A 249 9.17 -10.96 -5.74
C GLN A 249 8.81 -10.41 -4.35
N PHE A 250 8.15 -11.21 -3.52
CA PHE A 250 7.90 -10.89 -2.13
C PHE A 250 8.72 -11.80 -1.23
N ALA A 251 9.26 -11.22 -0.18
CA ALA A 251 9.99 -11.96 0.83
C ALA A 251 9.67 -11.39 2.21
N SER A 252 9.84 -12.21 3.24
CA SER A 252 9.63 -11.79 4.62
C SER A 252 10.74 -12.27 5.54
N ILE A 253 10.89 -11.51 6.61
CA ILE A 253 11.79 -11.79 7.72
C ILE A 253 10.93 -11.94 8.97
N ILE A 254 11.22 -12.94 9.80
CA ILE A 254 10.57 -13.09 11.10
C ILE A 254 11.54 -12.72 12.22
N SER A 255 11.03 -11.98 13.20
CA SER A 255 11.71 -11.61 14.45
C SER A 255 13.08 -10.94 14.27
N ALA A 256 13.20 -10.17 13.20
CA ALA A 256 14.37 -9.40 12.84
C ALA A 256 13.93 -8.13 12.09
N ASN A 257 14.87 -7.20 11.94
CA ASN A 257 14.69 -6.01 11.10
C ASN A 257 15.02 -6.32 9.63
N ASP A 258 14.79 -5.33 8.78
CA ASP A 258 14.97 -5.33 7.33
C ASP A 258 16.43 -5.46 6.86
N HIS A 259 17.38 -5.23 7.76
CA HIS A 259 18.83 -5.46 7.56
C HIS A 259 19.26 -6.91 7.78
N SER A 260 18.34 -7.78 8.16
CA SER A 260 18.65 -9.20 8.34
C SER A 260 18.54 -9.94 7.02
N ALA A 261 19.18 -11.10 6.95
CA ALA A 261 18.97 -11.97 5.80
C ALA A 261 17.52 -12.45 5.76
N LEU A 262 16.98 -12.64 4.54
CA LEU A 262 15.69 -13.29 4.35
C LEU A 262 15.69 -14.64 5.07
N ASN A 263 14.71 -14.91 5.94
CA ASN A 263 14.78 -16.08 6.83
C ASN A 263 13.43 -16.77 7.09
N TYR A 264 12.35 -16.33 6.46
CA TYR A 264 11.03 -16.87 6.73
C TYR A 264 10.37 -17.40 5.47
N ASP A 265 9.90 -16.50 4.60
CA ASP A 265 9.08 -16.88 3.46
C ASP A 265 9.40 -16.07 2.20
N ILE A 266 9.22 -16.69 1.04
CA ILE A 266 9.41 -16.11 -0.28
C ILE A 266 8.31 -16.61 -1.19
N ALA A 267 7.50 -15.67 -1.67
CA ALA A 267 6.31 -16.01 -2.43
C ALA A 267 6.63 -16.82 -3.71
N GLY A 268 5.67 -17.63 -4.14
CA GLY A 268 5.83 -18.47 -5.34
C GLY A 268 6.46 -19.83 -5.04
N GLY A 269 6.37 -20.31 -3.79
CA GLY A 269 6.90 -21.58 -3.32
C GLY A 269 8.42 -21.64 -3.39
N GLN A 270 9.09 -20.49 -3.28
CA GLN A 270 10.55 -20.42 -3.36
C GLN A 270 11.16 -20.81 -2.02
N SER A 271 12.24 -21.59 -2.06
CA SER A 271 12.98 -21.92 -0.84
C SER A 271 14.04 -20.85 -0.55
N LEU A 272 14.24 -20.54 0.73
CA LEU A 272 15.39 -19.75 1.21
C LEU A 272 16.73 -20.32 0.73
N LEU A 273 16.85 -21.65 0.59
CA LEU A 273 18.06 -22.30 0.08
C LEU A 273 18.08 -22.45 -1.45
N GLY A 274 17.01 -22.02 -2.12
CA GLY A 274 16.87 -22.07 -3.56
C GLY A 274 17.77 -21.05 -4.24
N THR A 275 18.40 -21.45 -5.34
CA THR A 275 19.13 -20.52 -6.20
C THR A 275 18.18 -19.51 -6.83
N ILE A 276 18.58 -18.25 -6.84
CA ILE A 276 17.81 -17.18 -7.46
C ILE A 276 17.94 -17.30 -8.98
N GLY A 277 16.83 -17.47 -9.68
CA GLY A 277 16.80 -17.66 -11.13
C GLY A 277 15.62 -16.98 -11.79
N SER A 278 15.58 -17.00 -13.13
CA SER A 278 14.54 -16.29 -13.91
C SER A 278 13.10 -16.76 -13.64
N GLY A 279 12.92 -18.00 -13.19
CA GLY A 279 11.61 -18.55 -12.80
C GLY A 279 11.17 -18.18 -11.39
N SER A 280 12.03 -17.53 -10.60
CA SER A 280 11.77 -17.14 -9.20
C SER A 280 11.14 -15.75 -9.09
N TRP A 281 10.70 -15.16 -10.19
CA TRP A 281 10.20 -13.79 -10.27
C TRP A 281 8.82 -13.76 -10.92
N SER A 282 8.06 -12.70 -10.64
CA SER A 282 6.85 -12.42 -11.41
C SER A 282 7.14 -12.31 -12.91
N SER A 283 6.13 -12.52 -13.76
CA SER A 283 6.20 -12.26 -15.22
C SER A 283 6.48 -10.79 -15.59
N GLY A 284 6.51 -9.90 -14.60
CA GLY A 284 6.95 -8.51 -14.70
C GLY A 284 5.82 -7.50 -14.50
N PHE A 285 6.13 -6.41 -13.82
CA PHE A 285 5.44 -5.13 -13.93
C PHE A 285 5.82 -4.51 -15.28
N VAL A 286 4.81 -4.19 -16.08
CA VAL A 286 4.99 -3.47 -17.34
C VAL A 286 4.59 -2.02 -17.09
N PRO A 287 5.43 -1.03 -17.46
CA PRO A 287 5.06 0.38 -17.36
C PRO A 287 3.69 0.60 -17.95
N VAL A 288 2.80 1.23 -17.18
CA VAL A 288 1.60 1.84 -17.76
C VAL A 288 2.12 3.07 -18.48
N PRO A 289 2.04 3.15 -19.82
CA PRO A 289 2.39 4.37 -20.51
C PRO A 289 1.60 5.50 -19.85
N GLU A 290 2.25 6.61 -19.50
CA GLU A 290 1.51 7.79 -19.08
C GLU A 290 0.36 8.00 -20.06
N PRO A 291 -0.88 8.26 -19.58
CA PRO A 291 -1.98 8.52 -20.47
C PRO A 291 -1.52 9.64 -21.37
N GLN A 292 -1.26 9.31 -22.65
CA GLN A 292 -0.79 10.32 -23.59
C GLN A 292 -1.83 11.40 -23.52
N GLU A 293 -1.43 12.61 -23.09
CA GLU A 293 -2.34 13.75 -23.14
C GLU A 293 -2.90 13.72 -24.56
N ILE A 294 -4.17 13.36 -24.68
CA ILE A 294 -4.85 13.43 -25.95
C ILE A 294 -4.84 14.91 -26.20
N ALA A 295 -3.84 15.36 -26.97
CA ALA A 295 -3.72 16.72 -27.40
C ALA A 295 -5.04 16.96 -28.11
N PHE A 296 -5.99 17.60 -27.41
CA PHE A 296 -7.17 18.14 -28.02
C PHE A 296 -6.59 19.16 -28.97
N ALA A 297 -6.43 18.74 -30.22
CA ALA A 297 -6.17 19.62 -31.33
C ALA A 297 -7.35 20.60 -31.29
N SER A 298 -7.11 21.75 -30.66
CA SER A 298 -7.94 22.94 -30.71
C SER A 298 -7.75 23.55 -32.10
N GLY A 299 -7.94 22.72 -33.11
CA GLY A 299 -7.93 23.03 -34.52
C GLY A 299 -9.36 22.88 -35.02
N VAL A 300 -9.87 23.98 -35.57
CA VAL A 300 -11.11 24.07 -36.34
C VAL A 300 -12.39 24.34 -35.54
N CYS A 301 -12.47 25.56 -35.00
CA CYS A 301 -13.68 26.39 -35.15
C CYS A 301 -13.30 27.83 -35.57
N LEU A 302 -12.42 27.96 -36.57
CA LEU A 302 -12.37 29.15 -37.40
C LEU A 302 -13.28 28.92 -38.61
N GLY A 303 -14.59 28.93 -38.35
CA GLY A 303 -15.63 28.77 -39.35
C GLY A 303 -16.72 29.80 -39.17
N PHE A 304 -16.74 30.77 -40.08
CA PHE A 304 -17.90 31.61 -40.45
C PHE A 304 -18.39 32.66 -39.45
N PHE A 305 -17.65 33.77 -39.30
CA PHE A 305 -18.31 35.09 -39.29
C PHE A 305 -18.44 35.59 -40.73
N ALA A 306 -19.34 34.97 -41.47
CA ALA A 306 -19.85 35.52 -42.71
C ALA A 306 -20.75 36.72 -42.37
N PHE A 307 -20.38 37.88 -42.94
CA PHE A 307 -21.26 38.93 -43.44
C PHE A 307 -22.69 38.94 -42.90
N TYR A 308 -23.01 39.80 -41.92
CA TYR A 308 -24.33 40.41 -41.89
C TYR A 308 -24.32 41.77 -41.17
N LYS A 309 -25.09 42.70 -41.73
CA LYS A 309 -25.39 44.07 -41.30
C LYS A 309 -24.33 45.17 -41.51
N ARG A 310 -24.35 45.73 -42.73
CA ARG A 310 -24.23 47.18 -42.91
C ARG A 310 -25.41 47.70 -43.74
N ALA A 311 -26.55 47.92 -43.09
CA ALA A 311 -27.65 48.72 -43.63
C ALA A 311 -28.58 49.20 -42.51
N SER A 312 -28.42 50.46 -42.09
CA SER A 312 -29.51 51.43 -41.82
C SER A 312 -28.95 52.64 -41.06
N ILE A 313 -28.37 53.58 -41.79
CA ILE A 313 -28.31 54.97 -41.33
C ILE A 313 -29.63 55.62 -41.77
N ARG A 314 -30.56 55.78 -40.82
CA ARG A 314 -31.64 56.78 -40.90
C ARG A 314 -31.82 57.43 -39.52
N ARG A 315 -31.36 58.69 -39.45
CA ARG A 315 -32.07 59.90 -38.96
C ARG A 315 -32.78 59.84 -37.59
N LEU A 316 -32.36 60.67 -36.62
CA LEU A 316 -33.05 61.92 -36.19
C LEU A 316 -32.57 62.45 -34.80
N GLN A 317 -32.43 63.80 -34.74
CA GLN A 317 -32.51 64.73 -33.58
C GLN A 317 -31.32 64.70 -32.59
N ARG A 318 -30.66 65.82 -32.25
CA ARG A 318 -31.03 67.25 -32.18
C ARG A 318 -29.93 68.14 -32.76
#